data_AF-A0A9C8PZR4-F1
#
_entry.id   AF-A0A9C8PZR4-F1
#
_cell.length_a   1.000
_cell.length_b   1.000
_cell.length_c   1.000
_cell.angle_alpha   90.00
_cell.angle_beta   90.00
_cell.angle_gamma   90.00
#
_symmetry.space_group_name_H-M   'P 1'
#
loop_
_entity.id
_entity.type
_entity.pdbx_description
1 polymer ?
#
loop_
_entity_poly.entity_id
_entity_poly.type
_entity_poly.pdbx_seq_one_letter_code
_entity_poly.pdbx_strand_id
1 'polypeptide(L)'
;MTITQLVTHSGGFHADELLSSVILTRLFPDAKLIRSREAQQIEPAAGRIIYDVGGMFDAERGIFDHHQRPNPLRQDGQPYSSFGLIWAHYGRDYLMSFNVPSRDVDAIHASFDRGFVLPVDLIDNGAVNPSDAGPLFASLILPVLLETLKPVFDDRKDGADDRAFAAALPVARAFIEASIQRKAANLRAEALVSDAIEKAGTSAVLELPMGMPFRAGVEKAGADHFLFVVHPRGSDWALTTIRTKDGTFENRADLPAAWAGLKDGDLETVSGVEGAKFCHNGRFIAVASTRDAVLRMADLAVTEASAAQGFVRGLDQGKEAQDENA
;
A
#
# COMPACT_ATOMS: atom_id res chain seq x y z
N MET A 1 -2.37 33.74 -4.11
CA MET A 1 -3.83 33.99 -4.15
C MET A 1 -4.49 32.98 -3.23
N THR A 2 -5.52 33.36 -2.48
CA THR A 2 -6.26 32.43 -1.62
C THR A 2 -7.26 31.65 -2.47
N ILE A 3 -7.19 30.31 -2.45
CA ILE A 3 -8.19 29.45 -3.09
C ILE A 3 -9.46 29.45 -2.24
N THR A 4 -10.60 29.72 -2.87
CA THR A 4 -11.90 29.85 -2.22
C THR A 4 -12.97 28.95 -2.85
N GLN A 5 -12.72 28.41 -4.05
CA GLN A 5 -13.66 27.56 -4.78
C GLN A 5 -12.94 26.36 -5.39
N LEU A 6 -13.51 25.17 -5.19
CA LEU A 6 -13.11 23.93 -5.83
C LEU A 6 -14.31 23.48 -6.68
N VAL A 7 -14.15 23.44 -8.01
CA VAL A 7 -15.26 23.23 -8.95
C VAL A 7 -15.04 21.96 -9.74
N THR A 8 -16.03 21.07 -9.72
CA THR A 8 -16.05 19.85 -10.54
C THR A 8 -17.45 19.61 -11.10
N HIS A 9 -17.65 18.57 -11.91
CA HIS A 9 -18.93 18.33 -12.56
C HIS A 9 -20.03 17.85 -11.60
N SER A 10 -21.30 18.13 -11.92
CA SER A 10 -22.47 17.72 -11.14
C SER A 10 -23.10 16.39 -11.54
N GLY A 11 -22.55 15.67 -12.52
CA GLY A 11 -23.05 14.35 -12.92
C GLY A 11 -22.71 13.24 -11.94
N GLY A 12 -23.14 12.01 -12.24
CA GLY A 12 -22.73 10.82 -11.51
C GLY A 12 -21.20 10.74 -11.47
N PHE A 13 -20.63 10.67 -10.27
CA PHE A 13 -19.22 10.94 -10.06
C PHE A 13 -18.28 9.79 -10.44
N HIS A 14 -17.08 10.06 -10.89
CA HIS A 14 -16.06 9.04 -11.12
C HIS A 14 -15.09 8.99 -9.94
N ALA A 15 -14.07 8.14 -10.07
CA ALA A 15 -13.06 8.01 -9.03
C ALA A 15 -12.10 9.21 -9.05
N ASP A 16 -11.82 9.78 -10.21
CA ASP A 16 -10.75 10.76 -10.37
C ASP A 16 -11.10 12.12 -9.75
N GLU A 17 -12.29 12.66 -9.98
CA GLU A 17 -12.71 13.94 -9.40
C GLU A 17 -13.07 13.80 -7.91
N LEU A 18 -13.55 12.62 -7.50
CA LEU A 18 -13.71 12.28 -6.09
C LEU A 18 -12.36 12.27 -5.35
N LEU A 19 -11.34 11.61 -5.90
CA LEU A 19 -10.00 11.54 -5.30
C LEU A 19 -9.24 12.88 -5.41
N SER A 20 -9.45 13.65 -6.48
CA SER A 20 -9.00 15.04 -6.59
C SER A 20 -9.55 15.90 -5.47
N SER A 21 -10.85 15.75 -5.17
CA SER A 21 -11.52 16.48 -4.10
C SER A 21 -10.92 16.16 -2.73
N VAL A 22 -10.46 14.93 -2.49
CA VAL A 22 -9.77 14.56 -1.23
C VAL A 22 -8.52 15.41 -1.02
N ILE A 23 -7.68 15.55 -2.07
CA ILE A 23 -6.45 16.33 -2.03
C ILE A 23 -6.76 17.80 -1.81
N LEU A 24 -7.62 18.37 -2.66
CA LEU A 24 -7.88 19.80 -2.69
C LEU A 24 -8.57 20.29 -1.42
N THR A 25 -9.54 19.54 -0.88
CA THR A 25 -10.22 19.92 0.37
C THR A 25 -9.33 19.81 1.62
N ARG A 26 -8.23 19.04 1.56
CA ARG A 26 -7.22 19.04 2.63
C ARG A 26 -6.33 20.27 2.57
N LEU A 27 -5.92 20.67 1.36
CA LEU A 27 -5.03 21.81 1.13
C LEU A 27 -5.75 23.15 1.27
N PHE A 28 -7.03 23.18 0.92
CA PHE A 28 -7.87 24.38 0.94
C PHE A 28 -9.15 24.10 1.76
N PRO A 29 -9.03 23.92 3.09
CA PRO A 29 -10.15 23.49 3.94
C PRO A 29 -11.29 24.51 4.01
N ASP A 30 -11.00 25.79 3.78
CA ASP A 30 -11.99 26.87 3.77
C ASP A 30 -12.63 27.10 2.39
N ALA A 31 -12.13 26.42 1.34
CA ALA A 31 -12.68 26.55 0.00
C ALA A 31 -14.00 25.80 -0.13
N LYS A 32 -14.98 26.42 -0.81
CA LYS A 32 -16.26 25.79 -1.09
C LYS A 32 -16.11 24.79 -2.24
N LEU A 33 -16.45 23.54 -1.99
CA LEU A 33 -16.66 22.54 -3.03
C LEU A 33 -17.99 22.81 -3.76
N ILE A 34 -17.92 22.97 -5.07
CA ILE A 34 -19.03 23.29 -5.96
C ILE A 34 -19.08 22.21 -7.06
N ARG A 35 -20.22 21.55 -7.20
CA ARG A 35 -20.48 20.57 -8.27
C ARG A 35 -21.40 21.22 -9.30
N SER A 36 -20.92 21.44 -10.53
CA SER A 36 -21.66 22.17 -11.56
C SER A 36 -21.13 21.94 -12.98
N ARG A 37 -21.98 22.22 -13.97
CA ARG A 37 -21.63 22.34 -15.39
C ARG A 37 -22.02 23.70 -15.97
N GLU A 38 -22.44 24.65 -15.13
CA GLU A 38 -22.81 25.99 -15.57
C GLU A 38 -21.57 26.74 -16.06
N ALA A 39 -21.62 27.28 -17.27
CA ALA A 39 -20.50 27.96 -17.92
C ALA A 39 -19.82 28.98 -17.00
N GLN A 40 -20.58 29.82 -16.28
CA GLN A 40 -19.99 30.85 -15.40
C GLN A 40 -19.19 30.26 -14.21
N GLN A 41 -19.51 29.03 -13.80
CA GLN A 41 -18.85 28.34 -12.68
C GLN A 41 -17.62 27.55 -13.13
N ILE A 42 -17.62 27.04 -14.36
CA ILE A 42 -16.53 26.20 -14.92
C ILE A 42 -15.52 26.97 -15.77
N GLU A 43 -15.60 28.31 -15.78
CA GLU A 43 -14.60 29.20 -16.37
C GLU A 43 -13.55 29.65 -15.34
N PRO A 44 -12.29 29.87 -15.74
CA PRO A 44 -11.23 30.32 -14.83
C PRO A 44 -11.56 31.63 -14.12
N ALA A 45 -11.30 31.66 -12.81
CA ALA A 45 -11.44 32.86 -12.00
C ALA A 45 -10.40 32.86 -10.88
N ALA A 46 -10.06 34.05 -10.37
CA ALA A 46 -9.13 34.16 -9.25
C ALA A 46 -9.64 33.38 -8.03
N GLY A 47 -8.78 32.53 -7.45
CA GLY A 47 -9.11 31.72 -6.29
C GLY A 47 -10.00 30.50 -6.59
N ARG A 48 -10.11 30.09 -7.86
CA ARG A 48 -10.87 28.91 -8.28
C ARG A 48 -9.94 27.83 -8.81
N ILE A 49 -10.16 26.60 -8.38
CA ILE A 49 -9.59 25.39 -8.99
C ILE A 49 -10.74 24.63 -9.64
N ILE A 50 -10.60 24.30 -10.91
CA ILE A 50 -11.59 23.60 -11.72
C ILE A 50 -10.96 22.28 -12.15
N TYR A 51 -11.66 21.17 -11.98
CA TYR A 51 -11.12 19.84 -12.26
C TYR A 51 -12.22 18.91 -12.74
N ASP A 52 -11.88 18.04 -13.69
CA ASP A 52 -12.81 17.14 -14.39
C ASP A 52 -13.98 17.84 -15.13
N VAL A 53 -13.78 19.14 -15.40
CA VAL A 53 -14.69 19.99 -16.16
C VAL A 53 -13.91 21.22 -16.66
N GLY A 54 -14.43 21.90 -17.69
CA GLY A 54 -13.84 23.14 -18.23
C GLY A 54 -13.16 22.98 -19.60
N GLY A 55 -12.95 21.74 -20.06
CA GLY A 55 -12.48 21.40 -21.40
C GLY A 55 -11.03 21.77 -21.70
N MET A 56 -10.20 21.97 -20.68
CA MET A 56 -8.81 22.41 -20.81
C MET A 56 -7.95 21.99 -19.61
N PHE A 57 -6.66 21.75 -19.85
CA PHE A 57 -5.65 21.71 -18.80
C PHE A 57 -4.77 22.96 -18.88
N ASP A 58 -4.81 23.76 -17.81
CA ASP A 58 -3.94 24.92 -17.60
C ASP A 58 -3.78 25.13 -16.09
N ALA A 59 -2.67 24.62 -15.55
CA ALA A 59 -2.39 24.69 -14.11
C ALA A 59 -2.19 26.13 -13.60
N GLU A 60 -1.70 27.05 -14.42
CA GLU A 60 -1.54 28.46 -14.03
C GLU A 60 -2.89 29.17 -13.88
N ARG A 61 -3.88 28.76 -14.68
CA ARG A 61 -5.27 29.22 -14.59
C ARG A 61 -6.13 28.40 -13.63
N GLY A 62 -5.56 27.35 -13.03
CA GLY A 62 -6.24 26.48 -12.09
C GLY A 62 -7.25 25.51 -12.74
N ILE A 63 -7.05 25.12 -14.01
CA ILE A 63 -7.90 24.15 -14.71
C ILE A 63 -7.17 22.82 -14.87
N PHE A 64 -7.80 21.75 -14.41
CA PHE A 64 -7.29 20.38 -14.38
C PHE A 64 -8.32 19.42 -15.01
N ASP A 65 -8.73 19.71 -16.24
CA ASP A 65 -9.56 18.81 -17.04
C ASP A 65 -8.70 17.96 -17.99
N HIS A 66 -9.22 16.80 -18.39
CA HIS A 66 -8.57 15.86 -19.30
C HIS A 66 -9.41 15.50 -20.53
N HIS A 67 -10.67 15.94 -20.60
CA HIS A 67 -11.61 15.63 -21.68
C HIS A 67 -11.29 16.23 -23.06
N GLN A 68 -10.33 17.15 -23.14
CA GLN A 68 -9.88 17.79 -24.38
C GLN A 68 -9.16 16.82 -25.33
N ARG A 69 -9.04 17.22 -26.59
CA ARG A 69 -8.27 16.50 -27.62
C ARG A 69 -7.14 17.38 -28.17
N PRO A 70 -5.87 16.94 -28.11
CA PRO A 70 -5.39 15.75 -27.42
C PRO A 70 -5.57 15.87 -25.89
N ASN A 71 -5.70 14.74 -25.21
CA ASN A 71 -5.71 14.69 -23.74
C ASN A 71 -4.31 14.97 -23.18
N PRO A 72 -4.18 15.44 -21.92
CA PRO A 72 -2.89 15.61 -21.27
C PRO A 72 -2.20 14.26 -21.06
N LEU A 73 -0.93 14.17 -21.45
CA LEU A 73 -0.14 12.96 -21.33
C LEU A 73 1.06 13.18 -20.40
N ARG A 74 1.45 12.11 -19.72
CA ARG A 74 2.72 11.93 -19.03
C ARG A 74 3.87 11.90 -20.05
N GLN A 75 5.11 12.01 -19.57
CA GLN A 75 6.30 11.99 -20.45
C GLN A 75 6.45 10.69 -21.25
N ASP A 76 5.90 9.58 -20.72
CA ASP A 76 5.90 8.27 -21.35
C ASP A 76 4.64 7.99 -22.20
N GLY A 77 3.81 9.01 -22.42
CA GLY A 77 2.60 8.92 -23.25
C GLY A 77 1.37 8.35 -22.53
N GLN A 78 1.48 7.97 -21.25
CA GLN A 78 0.32 7.54 -20.47
C GLN A 78 -0.60 8.73 -20.17
N PRO A 79 -1.93 8.58 -20.26
CA PRO A 79 -2.84 9.70 -20.06
C PRO A 79 -2.96 10.09 -18.58
N TYR A 80 -3.28 11.35 -18.33
CA TYR A 80 -3.74 11.81 -17.02
C TYR A 80 -5.27 11.89 -16.98
N SER A 81 -5.89 11.54 -15.85
CA SER A 81 -7.23 12.04 -15.49
C SER A 81 -7.12 13.30 -14.63
N SER A 82 -8.23 13.86 -14.15
CA SER A 82 -8.17 15.01 -13.24
C SER A 82 -7.36 14.70 -11.98
N PHE A 83 -7.44 13.48 -11.46
CA PHE A 83 -6.69 13.03 -10.28
C PHE A 83 -5.18 13.06 -10.51
N GLY A 84 -4.72 12.52 -11.63
CA GLY A 84 -3.33 12.56 -12.03
C GLY A 84 -2.79 13.98 -12.19
N LEU A 85 -3.56 14.88 -12.82
CA LEU A 85 -3.17 16.28 -12.98
C LEU A 85 -3.06 17.00 -11.62
N ILE A 86 -4.06 16.79 -10.73
CA ILE A 86 -4.06 17.35 -9.38
C ILE A 86 -2.90 16.77 -8.56
N TRP A 87 -2.61 15.48 -8.65
CA TRP A 87 -1.50 14.86 -7.94
C TRP A 87 -0.13 15.35 -8.43
N ALA A 88 0.03 15.52 -9.74
CA ALA A 88 1.25 16.04 -10.34
C ALA A 88 1.56 17.46 -9.82
N HIS A 89 0.53 18.29 -9.69
CA HIS A 89 0.67 19.68 -9.27
C HIS A 89 0.71 19.86 -7.74
N TYR A 90 -0.25 19.30 -7.01
CA TYR A 90 -0.47 19.53 -5.58
C TYR A 90 -0.03 18.36 -4.67
N GLY A 91 0.37 17.22 -5.23
CA GLY A 91 0.64 16.02 -4.44
C GLY A 91 1.77 16.20 -3.41
N ARG A 92 2.78 17.01 -3.72
CA ARG A 92 3.88 17.32 -2.78
C ARG A 92 3.39 18.12 -1.58
N ASP A 93 2.61 19.17 -1.83
CA ASP A 93 2.00 19.98 -0.77
C ASP A 93 1.06 19.13 0.09
N TYR A 94 0.30 18.24 -0.54
CA TYR A 94 -0.58 17.30 0.15
C TYR A 94 0.22 16.41 1.11
N LEU A 95 1.34 15.83 0.68
CA LEU A 95 2.23 15.04 1.55
C LEU A 95 2.79 15.88 2.71
N MET A 96 3.23 17.11 2.45
CA MET A 96 3.72 18.01 3.50
C MET A 96 2.62 18.34 4.53
N SER A 97 1.35 18.39 4.12
CA SER A 97 0.20 18.56 5.05
C SER A 97 0.02 17.39 6.04
N PHE A 98 0.67 16.25 5.81
CA PHE A 98 0.74 15.11 6.74
C PHE A 98 2.05 15.06 7.54
N ASN A 99 2.84 16.14 7.53
CA ASN A 99 4.16 16.21 8.17
C ASN A 99 5.13 15.14 7.65
N VAL A 100 5.01 14.76 6.37
CA VAL A 100 6.03 13.95 5.70
C VAL A 100 7.33 14.76 5.63
N PRO A 101 8.47 14.23 6.12
CA PRO A 101 9.74 14.93 6.05
C PRO A 101 10.13 15.25 4.61
N SER A 102 10.68 16.45 4.35
CA SER A 102 11.01 16.88 2.97
C SER A 102 11.90 15.90 2.21
N ARG A 103 12.82 15.22 2.90
CA ARG A 103 13.69 14.18 2.32
C ARG A 103 12.93 12.96 1.76
N ASP A 104 11.72 12.72 2.26
CA ASP A 104 10.89 11.55 1.93
C ASP A 104 9.80 11.90 0.91
N VAL A 105 9.49 13.19 0.72
CA VAL A 105 8.36 13.67 -0.09
C VAL A 105 8.42 13.16 -1.53
N ASP A 106 9.55 13.32 -2.23
CA ASP A 106 9.65 12.90 -3.64
C ASP A 106 9.57 11.38 -3.81
N ALA A 107 10.18 10.62 -2.89
CA ALA A 107 10.12 9.16 -2.91
C ALA A 107 8.67 8.66 -2.71
N ILE A 108 7.95 9.23 -1.75
CA ILE A 108 6.53 8.90 -1.53
C ILE A 108 5.68 9.39 -2.70
N HIS A 109 5.93 10.59 -3.23
CA HIS A 109 5.18 11.17 -4.35
C HIS A 109 5.22 10.25 -5.57
N ALA A 110 6.42 9.84 -5.99
CA ALA A 110 6.61 8.95 -7.13
C ALA A 110 6.07 7.54 -6.87
N SER A 111 6.22 7.02 -5.64
CA SER A 111 5.71 5.68 -5.28
C SER A 111 4.18 5.63 -5.23
N PHE A 112 3.54 6.71 -4.77
CA PHE A 112 2.09 6.83 -4.73
C PHE A 112 1.51 7.10 -6.12
N ASP A 113 2.19 7.92 -6.94
CA ASP A 113 1.80 8.14 -8.33
C ASP A 113 1.71 6.81 -9.09
N ARG A 114 2.79 6.02 -9.10
CA ARG A 114 2.83 4.74 -9.82
C ARG A 114 1.85 3.70 -9.29
N GLY A 115 1.70 3.60 -7.97
CA GLY A 115 0.97 2.51 -7.33
C GLY A 115 -0.51 2.81 -7.03
N PHE A 116 -0.96 4.05 -7.19
CA PHE A 116 -2.31 4.46 -6.81
C PHE A 116 -2.94 5.43 -7.82
N VAL A 117 -2.21 6.47 -8.24
CA VAL A 117 -2.75 7.50 -9.14
C VAL A 117 -2.84 7.00 -10.57
N LEU A 118 -1.73 6.48 -11.10
CA LEU A 118 -1.67 6.00 -12.47
C LEU A 118 -2.72 4.93 -12.80
N PRO A 119 -2.97 3.90 -11.96
CA PRO A 119 -4.05 2.95 -12.22
C PRO A 119 -5.44 3.59 -12.32
N VAL A 120 -5.71 4.65 -11.54
CA VAL A 120 -6.97 5.41 -11.62
C VAL A 120 -7.01 6.18 -12.95
N ASP A 121 -5.94 6.90 -13.29
CA ASP A 121 -5.85 7.65 -14.55
C ASP A 121 -6.09 6.76 -15.78
N LEU A 122 -5.50 5.56 -15.79
CA LEU A 122 -5.61 4.62 -16.91
C LEU A 122 -7.03 4.08 -17.08
N ILE A 123 -7.73 3.77 -15.98
CA ILE A 123 -9.12 3.30 -16.02
C ILE A 123 -10.05 4.41 -16.49
N ASP A 124 -9.87 5.60 -15.93
CA ASP A 124 -10.71 6.75 -16.20
C ASP A 124 -10.61 7.22 -17.66
N ASN A 125 -9.40 7.18 -18.24
CA ASN A 125 -9.19 7.44 -19.67
C ASN A 125 -9.58 6.26 -20.59
N GLY A 126 -10.06 5.14 -20.04
CA GLY A 126 -10.39 3.93 -20.80
C GLY A 126 -9.18 3.24 -21.45
N ALA A 127 -7.96 3.56 -21.01
CA ALA A 127 -6.72 2.91 -21.47
C ALA A 127 -6.56 1.49 -20.90
N VAL A 128 -7.17 1.24 -19.74
CA VAL A 128 -7.28 -0.07 -19.11
C VAL A 128 -8.75 -0.34 -18.78
N ASN A 129 -9.25 -1.53 -19.08
CA ASN A 129 -10.61 -1.90 -18.72
C ASN A 129 -10.64 -2.57 -17.34
N PRO A 130 -11.62 -2.27 -16.48
CA PRO A 130 -11.80 -3.00 -15.21
C PRO A 130 -11.87 -4.53 -15.38
N SER A 131 -12.39 -5.01 -16.52
CA SER A 131 -12.46 -6.43 -16.86
C SER A 131 -11.09 -7.12 -16.94
N ASP A 132 -10.01 -6.37 -17.15
CA ASP A 132 -8.65 -6.91 -17.26
C ASP A 132 -8.16 -7.47 -15.91
N ALA A 133 -8.79 -7.08 -14.79
CA ALA A 133 -8.60 -7.71 -13.48
C ALA A 133 -9.24 -9.11 -13.38
N GLY A 134 -9.99 -9.54 -14.39
CA GLY A 134 -10.71 -10.80 -14.44
C GLY A 134 -12.09 -10.74 -13.75
N PRO A 135 -12.97 -11.73 -14.03
CA PRO A 135 -14.37 -11.69 -13.61
C PRO A 135 -14.59 -11.70 -12.10
N LEU A 136 -13.61 -12.20 -11.33
CA LEU A 136 -13.68 -12.25 -9.87
C LEU A 136 -13.29 -10.93 -9.20
N PHE A 137 -12.43 -10.14 -9.82
CA PHE A 137 -11.83 -8.95 -9.18
C PHE A 137 -12.24 -7.64 -9.85
N ALA A 138 -12.82 -7.67 -11.05
CA ALA A 138 -13.24 -6.48 -11.78
C ALA A 138 -14.19 -5.56 -10.99
N SER A 139 -15.07 -6.12 -10.15
CA SER A 139 -15.97 -5.35 -9.27
C SER A 139 -15.34 -4.91 -7.95
N LEU A 140 -14.10 -5.35 -7.66
CA LEU A 140 -13.40 -5.13 -6.39
C LEU A 140 -12.21 -4.18 -6.53
N ILE A 141 -11.95 -3.64 -7.72
CA ILE A 141 -10.93 -2.60 -7.89
C ILE A 141 -11.45 -1.25 -7.40
N LEU A 142 -10.53 -0.42 -6.90
CA LEU A 142 -10.88 0.81 -6.19
C LEU A 142 -11.79 1.76 -6.99
N PRO A 143 -11.53 2.09 -8.28
CA PRO A 143 -12.42 2.99 -9.02
C PRO A 143 -13.87 2.47 -9.08
N VAL A 144 -14.03 1.18 -9.39
CA VAL A 144 -15.34 0.54 -9.47
C VAL A 144 -16.04 0.51 -8.11
N LEU A 145 -15.30 0.21 -7.03
CA LEU A 145 -15.85 0.24 -5.67
C LEU A 145 -16.32 1.64 -5.25
N LEU A 146 -15.58 2.69 -5.59
CA LEU A 146 -15.99 4.06 -5.30
C LEU A 146 -17.27 4.42 -6.05
N GLU A 147 -17.40 3.99 -7.30
CA GLU A 147 -18.62 4.23 -8.09
C GLU A 147 -19.84 3.47 -7.57
N THR A 148 -19.69 2.41 -6.78
CA THR A 148 -20.83 1.76 -6.09
C THR A 148 -21.52 2.67 -5.08
N LEU A 149 -20.87 3.77 -4.68
CA LEU A 149 -21.42 4.77 -3.76
C LEU A 149 -22.29 5.83 -4.46
N LYS A 150 -22.47 5.74 -5.78
CA LYS A 150 -23.42 6.56 -6.54
C LYS A 150 -24.86 6.34 -6.05
N PRO A 151 -25.77 7.31 -6.27
CA PRO A 151 -27.18 7.09 -6.01
C PRO A 151 -27.71 5.88 -6.78
N VAL A 152 -28.67 5.17 -6.18
CA VAL A 152 -29.44 4.15 -6.91
C VAL A 152 -30.22 4.79 -8.05
N PHE A 153 -30.47 4.02 -9.10
CA PHE A 153 -31.04 4.55 -10.34
C PHE A 153 -32.42 5.20 -10.16
N ASP A 154 -33.16 4.89 -9.09
CA ASP A 154 -34.50 5.39 -8.80
C ASP A 154 -34.56 6.49 -7.73
N ASP A 155 -33.43 6.93 -7.16
CA ASP A 155 -33.40 8.16 -6.36
C ASP A 155 -33.43 9.40 -7.27
N ARG A 156 -34.64 9.89 -7.53
CA ARG A 156 -34.90 11.08 -8.37
C ARG A 156 -34.98 12.39 -7.60
N LYS A 157 -34.61 12.41 -6.32
CA LYS A 157 -34.65 13.64 -5.51
C LYS A 157 -33.57 14.61 -5.99
N ASP A 158 -33.90 15.89 -6.06
CA ASP A 158 -32.93 16.95 -6.34
C ASP A 158 -31.70 16.84 -5.42
N GLY A 159 -30.50 16.94 -6.01
CA GLY A 159 -29.24 16.81 -5.30
C GLY A 159 -28.86 15.39 -4.84
N ALA A 160 -29.45 14.34 -5.41
CA ALA A 160 -29.06 12.95 -5.11
C ALA A 160 -27.55 12.71 -5.34
N ASP A 161 -27.02 13.11 -6.50
CA ASP A 161 -25.61 12.97 -6.84
C ASP A 161 -24.69 13.72 -5.86
N ASP A 162 -25.07 14.94 -5.46
CA ASP A 162 -24.29 15.76 -4.53
C ASP A 162 -24.25 15.15 -3.12
N ARG A 163 -25.39 14.63 -2.63
CA ARG A 163 -25.44 13.91 -1.35
C ARG A 163 -24.58 12.65 -1.38
N ALA A 164 -24.64 11.88 -2.47
CA ALA A 164 -23.84 10.68 -2.65
C ALA A 164 -22.35 10.99 -2.73
N PHE A 165 -21.96 12.04 -3.47
CA PHE A 165 -20.57 12.51 -3.52
C PHE A 165 -20.05 12.91 -2.14
N ALA A 166 -20.85 13.68 -1.38
CA ALA A 166 -20.50 14.07 -0.02
C ALA A 166 -20.34 12.86 0.92
N ALA A 167 -21.15 11.82 0.74
CA ALA A 167 -21.05 10.58 1.50
C ALA A 167 -19.84 9.72 1.08
N ALA A 168 -19.47 9.74 -0.21
CA ALA A 168 -18.34 8.98 -0.76
C ALA A 168 -16.98 9.61 -0.43
N LEU A 169 -16.90 10.94 -0.32
CA LEU A 169 -15.66 11.68 -0.07
C LEU A 169 -14.88 11.21 1.18
N PRO A 170 -15.48 11.00 2.37
CA PRO A 170 -14.74 10.47 3.52
C PRO A 170 -14.24 9.03 3.32
N VAL A 171 -14.93 8.22 2.53
CA VAL A 171 -14.49 6.85 2.20
C VAL A 171 -13.25 6.90 1.30
N ALA A 172 -13.29 7.70 0.23
CA ALA A 172 -12.15 7.93 -0.64
C ALA A 172 -10.94 8.50 0.13
N ARG A 173 -11.20 9.44 1.05
CA ARG A 173 -10.18 10.02 1.94
C ARG A 173 -9.46 8.97 2.76
N ALA A 174 -10.19 8.04 3.38
CA ALA A 174 -9.61 7.00 4.20
C ALA A 174 -8.60 6.14 3.43
N PHE A 175 -8.88 5.80 2.17
CA PHE A 175 -7.95 5.02 1.35
C PHE A 175 -6.66 5.76 0.99
N ILE A 176 -6.77 7.04 0.56
CA ILE A 176 -5.60 7.86 0.23
C ILE A 176 -4.73 8.07 1.48
N GLU A 177 -5.33 8.52 2.58
CA GLU A 177 -4.59 8.86 3.79
C GLU A 177 -3.91 7.63 4.41
N ALA A 178 -4.61 6.48 4.47
CA ALA A 178 -4.00 5.24 4.96
C ALA A 178 -2.85 4.76 4.07
N SER A 179 -2.95 4.94 2.75
CA SER A 179 -1.88 4.59 1.80
C SER A 179 -0.64 5.47 2.00
N ILE A 180 -0.82 6.79 2.14
CA ILE A 180 0.29 7.74 2.39
C ILE A 180 0.93 7.49 3.75
N GLN A 181 0.13 7.34 4.80
CA GLN A 181 0.63 7.07 6.15
C GLN A 181 1.44 5.77 6.19
N ARG A 182 1.00 4.73 5.48
CA ARG A 182 1.74 3.47 5.35
C ARG A 182 3.07 3.67 4.62
N LYS A 183 3.11 4.41 3.52
CA LYS A 183 4.37 4.73 2.80
C LYS A 183 5.34 5.52 3.69
N ALA A 184 4.84 6.53 4.41
CA ALA A 184 5.65 7.30 5.34
C ALA A 184 6.15 6.46 6.53
N ALA A 185 5.31 5.54 7.05
CA ALA A 185 5.70 4.62 8.11
C ALA A 185 6.79 3.65 7.64
N ASN A 186 6.72 3.14 6.41
CA ASN A 186 7.76 2.29 5.84
C ASN A 186 9.11 3.01 5.79
N LEU A 187 9.16 4.27 5.35
CA LEU A 187 10.42 5.04 5.32
C LEU A 187 10.98 5.32 6.72
N ARG A 188 10.12 5.61 7.70
CA ARG A 188 10.57 5.71 9.11
C ARG A 188 11.12 4.40 9.65
N ALA A 189 10.55 3.28 9.21
CA ALA A 189 10.97 1.95 9.61
C ALA A 189 12.32 1.54 9.00
N GLU A 190 12.67 2.02 7.80
CA GLU A 190 13.93 1.66 7.12
C GLU A 190 15.17 1.92 7.97
N ALA A 191 15.26 3.05 8.67
CA ALA A 191 16.42 3.35 9.51
C ALA A 191 16.57 2.37 10.67
N LEU A 192 15.46 2.07 11.36
CA LEU A 192 15.44 1.11 12.47
C LEU A 192 15.77 -0.31 12.00
N VAL A 193 15.32 -0.68 10.80
CA VAL A 193 15.62 -1.98 10.20
C VAL A 193 17.10 -2.06 9.82
N SER A 194 17.67 -1.00 9.24
CA SER A 194 19.10 -0.93 8.93
C SER A 194 19.96 -1.16 10.17
N ASP A 195 19.66 -0.43 11.26
CA ASP A 195 20.37 -0.59 12.54
C ASP A 195 20.22 -2.02 13.11
N ALA A 196 19.04 -2.63 12.96
CA ALA A 196 18.78 -3.98 13.42
C ALA A 196 19.54 -5.03 12.60
N ILE A 197 19.63 -4.84 11.27
CA ILE A 197 20.39 -5.70 10.36
C ILE A 197 21.88 -5.65 10.72
N GLU A 198 22.44 -4.46 10.92
CA GLU A 198 23.85 -4.30 11.32
C GLU A 198 24.15 -5.00 12.64
N LYS A 199 23.28 -4.84 13.64
CA LYS A 199 23.42 -5.49 14.95
C LYS A 199 23.31 -7.02 14.88
N ALA A 200 22.44 -7.53 14.02
CA ALA A 200 22.22 -8.96 13.88
C ALA A 200 23.40 -9.68 13.19
N GLY A 201 24.20 -8.96 12.39
CA GLY A 201 25.42 -9.50 11.78
C GLY A 201 25.13 -10.68 10.88
N THR A 202 25.65 -11.87 11.23
CA THR A 202 25.45 -13.11 10.46
C THR A 202 24.31 -13.98 10.98
N SER A 203 23.53 -13.50 11.96
CA SER A 203 22.38 -14.22 12.50
C SER A 203 21.33 -14.49 11.42
N ALA A 204 20.73 -15.68 11.43
CA ALA A 204 19.57 -15.98 10.58
C ALA A 204 18.25 -15.38 11.13
N VAL A 205 18.29 -14.73 12.29
CA VAL A 205 17.15 -14.11 12.97
C VAL A 205 17.35 -12.60 13.09
N LEU A 206 16.40 -11.84 12.59
CA LEU A 206 16.35 -10.39 12.75
C LEU A 206 15.44 -10.02 13.93
N GLU A 207 16.01 -9.39 14.95
CA GLU A 207 15.23 -8.87 16.07
C GLU A 207 14.88 -7.39 15.87
N LEU A 208 13.60 -7.07 15.99
CA LEU A 208 13.07 -5.72 15.85
C LEU A 208 12.52 -5.22 17.19
N PRO A 209 12.60 -3.89 17.45
CA PRO A 209 12.13 -3.32 18.71
C PRO A 209 10.61 -3.34 18.89
N MET A 210 9.84 -3.53 17.81
CA MET A 210 8.38 -3.58 17.82
C MET A 210 7.86 -4.25 16.53
N GLY A 211 6.57 -4.55 16.49
CA GLY A 211 5.92 -4.92 15.24
C GLY A 211 5.95 -3.74 14.26
N MET A 212 6.68 -3.89 13.16
CA MET A 212 6.91 -2.83 12.18
C MET A 212 7.19 -3.39 10.78
N PRO A 213 7.00 -2.59 9.72
CA PRO A 213 7.43 -2.98 8.38
C PRO A 213 8.94 -3.18 8.33
N PHE A 214 9.42 -4.31 7.83
CA PHE A 214 10.86 -4.60 7.74
C PHE A 214 11.33 -5.06 6.36
N ARG A 215 10.42 -5.67 5.58
CA ARG A 215 10.75 -6.38 4.35
C ARG A 215 11.54 -5.53 3.35
N ALA A 216 11.05 -4.33 3.03
CA ALA A 216 11.72 -3.44 2.08
C ALA A 216 13.16 -3.09 2.52
N GLY A 217 13.39 -2.94 3.83
CA GLY A 217 14.73 -2.72 4.38
C GLY A 217 15.63 -3.95 4.24
N VAL A 218 15.11 -5.15 4.53
CA VAL A 218 15.83 -6.42 4.35
C VAL A 218 16.22 -6.65 2.90
N GLU A 219 15.30 -6.43 1.95
CA GLU A 219 15.55 -6.58 0.51
C GLU A 219 16.56 -5.55 0.00
N LYS A 220 16.42 -4.28 0.39
CA LYS A 220 17.34 -3.21 0.02
C LYS A 220 18.77 -3.44 0.53
N ALA A 221 18.90 -4.05 1.71
CA ALA A 221 20.20 -4.40 2.29
C ALA A 221 20.81 -5.69 1.69
N GLY A 222 20.07 -6.43 0.84
CA GLY A 222 20.51 -7.74 0.35
C GLY A 222 20.68 -8.77 1.48
N ALA A 223 19.93 -8.62 2.58
CA ALA A 223 20.07 -9.44 3.77
C ALA A 223 19.28 -10.75 3.64
N ASP A 224 19.63 -11.55 2.63
CA ASP A 224 18.92 -12.78 2.27
C ASP A 224 19.17 -13.94 3.23
N HIS A 225 20.16 -13.81 4.10
CA HIS A 225 20.49 -14.78 5.14
C HIS A 225 19.48 -14.80 6.30
N PHE A 226 18.66 -13.76 6.48
CA PHE A 226 17.58 -13.80 7.46
C PHE A 226 16.47 -14.75 7.02
N LEU A 227 16.12 -15.67 7.92
CA LEU A 227 15.03 -16.64 7.77
C LEU A 227 13.79 -16.21 8.55
N PHE A 228 13.99 -15.63 9.74
CA PHE A 228 12.91 -15.27 10.65
C PHE A 228 13.08 -13.87 11.25
N VAL A 229 11.99 -13.31 11.75
CA VAL A 229 11.95 -12.04 12.47
C VAL A 229 11.32 -12.25 13.84
N VAL A 230 11.91 -11.66 14.88
CA VAL A 230 11.34 -11.63 16.23
C VAL A 230 11.06 -10.20 16.68
N HIS A 231 9.94 -9.98 17.35
CA HIS A 231 9.61 -8.65 17.90
C HIS A 231 8.58 -8.72 19.05
N PRO A 232 8.49 -7.69 19.92
CA PRO A 232 7.42 -7.58 20.90
C PRO A 232 6.02 -7.50 20.26
N ARG A 233 5.02 -8.10 20.93
CA ARG A 233 3.60 -8.11 20.57
C ARG A 233 2.72 -8.02 21.82
N GLY A 234 2.39 -6.80 22.24
CA GLY A 234 1.67 -6.57 23.50
C GLY A 234 2.54 -6.98 24.69
N SER A 235 2.03 -7.83 25.58
CA SER A 235 2.82 -8.45 26.65
C SER A 235 3.67 -9.64 26.20
N ASP A 236 3.44 -10.12 24.98
CA ASP A 236 4.05 -11.33 24.41
C ASP A 236 5.11 -10.95 23.35
N TRP A 237 5.68 -11.96 22.72
CA TRP A 237 6.66 -11.85 21.65
C TRP A 237 6.24 -12.71 20.46
N ALA A 238 6.50 -12.22 19.25
CA ALA A 238 6.18 -12.91 18.00
C ALA A 238 7.45 -13.35 17.28
N LEU A 239 7.39 -14.52 16.66
CA LEU A 239 8.34 -15.07 15.70
C LEU A 239 7.60 -15.22 14.37
N THR A 240 8.05 -14.54 13.32
CA THR A 240 7.40 -14.56 12.00
C THR A 240 8.36 -14.96 10.90
N THR A 241 7.83 -15.58 9.84
CA THR A 241 8.59 -15.91 8.64
C THR A 241 8.78 -14.69 7.72
N ILE A 242 9.79 -14.74 6.87
CA ILE A 242 10.03 -13.75 5.82
C ILE A 242 9.58 -14.34 4.48
N ARG A 243 8.71 -13.63 3.75
CA ARG A 243 8.24 -14.07 2.41
C ARG A 243 9.35 -13.92 1.36
N THR A 244 9.39 -14.82 0.37
CA THR A 244 10.35 -14.75 -0.74
C THR A 244 10.02 -13.61 -1.71
N LYS A 245 8.74 -13.40 -2.00
CA LYS A 245 8.22 -12.38 -2.95
C LYS A 245 6.93 -11.75 -2.44
N ASP A 246 6.60 -10.56 -2.93
CA ASP A 246 5.34 -9.91 -2.60
C ASP A 246 4.17 -10.63 -3.27
N GLY A 247 3.04 -10.69 -2.57
CA GLY A 247 1.83 -11.35 -3.06
C GLY A 247 1.87 -12.89 -3.09
N THR A 248 2.94 -13.52 -2.59
CA THR A 248 3.05 -14.99 -2.49
C THR A 248 2.95 -15.47 -1.03
N PHE A 249 2.60 -16.75 -0.86
CA PHE A 249 2.64 -17.44 0.42
C PHE A 249 3.92 -18.25 0.63
N GLU A 250 4.95 -18.03 -0.18
CA GLU A 250 6.23 -18.73 -0.08
C GLU A 250 7.13 -18.00 0.93
N ASN A 251 7.69 -18.75 1.87
CA ASN A 251 8.58 -18.25 2.92
C ASN A 251 10.03 -18.65 2.64
N ARG A 252 11.00 -17.82 3.08
CA ARG A 252 12.43 -18.18 3.10
C ARG A 252 12.70 -19.43 3.94
N ALA A 253 11.96 -19.57 5.03
CA ALA A 253 11.86 -20.77 5.83
C ALA A 253 10.49 -20.79 6.54
N ASP A 254 9.97 -21.98 6.78
CA ASP A 254 8.78 -22.17 7.61
C ASP A 254 9.19 -22.53 9.04
N LEU A 255 8.28 -22.31 9.98
CA LEU A 255 8.43 -22.81 11.35
C LEU A 255 8.33 -24.35 11.39
N PRO A 256 8.89 -25.00 12.43
CA PRO A 256 8.86 -26.45 12.60
C PRO A 256 7.50 -27.10 12.34
N ALA A 257 7.50 -28.20 11.57
CA ALA A 257 6.28 -28.92 11.24
C ALA A 257 5.54 -29.42 12.49
N ALA A 258 6.29 -29.86 13.49
CA ALA A 258 5.76 -30.36 14.75
C ALA A 258 4.98 -29.31 15.56
N TRP A 259 5.20 -28.01 15.31
CA TRP A 259 4.53 -26.95 16.04
C TRP A 259 3.17 -26.57 15.43
N ALA A 260 2.90 -26.98 14.19
CA ALA A 260 1.76 -26.49 13.42
C ALA A 260 0.42 -26.67 14.16
N GLY A 261 -0.22 -25.54 14.48
CA GLY A 261 -1.54 -25.51 15.11
C GLY A 261 -1.54 -25.74 16.63
N LEU A 262 -0.38 -26.00 17.24
CA LEU A 262 -0.26 -26.22 18.68
C LEU A 262 -0.35 -24.91 19.48
N LYS A 263 -0.78 -25.04 20.73
CA LYS A 263 -0.98 -23.95 21.69
C LYS A 263 -0.52 -24.35 23.08
N ASP A 264 -0.08 -23.36 23.85
CA ASP A 264 0.25 -23.43 25.27
C ASP A 264 1.04 -24.71 25.61
N GLY A 265 0.62 -25.48 26.62
CA GLY A 265 1.36 -26.64 27.12
C GLY A 265 1.70 -27.71 26.07
N ASP A 266 0.86 -27.90 25.04
CA ASP A 266 1.16 -28.83 23.94
C ASP A 266 2.35 -28.32 23.12
N LEU A 267 2.38 -27.02 22.82
CA LEU A 267 3.49 -26.39 22.12
C LEU A 267 4.75 -26.34 22.98
N GLU A 268 4.64 -26.04 24.28
CA GLU A 268 5.78 -26.09 25.21
C GLU A 268 6.39 -27.49 25.26
N THR A 269 5.55 -28.53 25.34
CA THR A 269 5.99 -29.93 25.38
C THR A 269 6.73 -30.31 24.10
N VAL A 270 6.19 -29.95 22.94
CA VAL A 270 6.77 -30.32 21.63
C VAL A 270 8.00 -29.47 21.28
N SER A 271 7.99 -28.18 21.59
CA SER A 271 9.12 -27.28 21.32
C SER A 271 10.24 -27.40 22.36
N GLY A 272 9.94 -27.89 23.56
CA GLY A 272 10.84 -27.83 24.71
C GLY A 272 11.08 -26.42 25.26
N VAL A 273 10.24 -25.44 24.87
CA VAL A 273 10.39 -24.04 25.28
C VAL A 273 9.24 -23.65 26.21
N GLU A 274 9.56 -23.51 27.49
CA GLU A 274 8.67 -22.88 28.46
C GLU A 274 8.38 -21.43 28.03
N GLY A 275 7.10 -21.07 28.04
CA GLY A 275 6.56 -19.81 27.56
C GLY A 275 6.07 -19.83 26.11
N ALA A 276 6.18 -20.94 25.38
CA ALA A 276 5.62 -21.04 24.03
C ALA A 276 4.08 -21.08 24.06
N LYS A 277 3.41 -20.15 23.37
CA LYS A 277 1.96 -19.93 23.49
C LYS A 277 1.16 -20.42 22.29
N PHE A 278 1.67 -20.21 21.08
CA PHE A 278 0.91 -20.51 19.87
C PHE A 278 1.82 -20.63 18.67
N CYS A 279 1.53 -21.56 17.76
CA CYS A 279 2.06 -21.57 16.41
C CYS A 279 0.91 -21.78 15.41
N HIS A 280 0.86 -20.93 14.39
CA HIS A 280 -0.17 -21.03 13.35
C HIS A 280 0.00 -22.32 12.54
N ASN A 281 -1.11 -22.98 12.15
CA ASN A 281 -1.07 -24.22 11.37
C ASN A 281 -0.30 -24.07 10.03
N GLY A 282 -0.44 -22.92 9.39
CA GLY A 282 0.33 -22.53 8.20
C GLY A 282 1.80 -22.15 8.44
N ARG A 283 2.33 -22.35 9.65
CA ARG A 283 3.75 -22.22 10.03
C ARG A 283 4.44 -20.89 9.74
N PHE A 284 3.68 -19.79 9.63
CA PHE A 284 4.23 -18.45 9.36
C PHE A 284 4.37 -17.55 10.59
N ILE A 285 3.79 -17.94 11.73
CA ILE A 285 3.89 -17.18 12.98
C ILE A 285 3.83 -18.10 14.21
N ALA A 286 4.70 -17.84 15.18
CA ALA A 286 4.62 -18.35 16.54
C ALA A 286 4.67 -17.21 17.55
N VAL A 287 4.18 -17.47 18.77
CA VAL A 287 4.10 -16.51 19.87
C VAL A 287 4.66 -17.15 21.14
N ALA A 288 5.43 -16.38 21.90
CA ALA A 288 5.92 -16.77 23.21
C ALA A 288 5.68 -15.66 24.25
N SER A 289 5.67 -16.02 25.54
CA SER A 289 5.40 -15.09 26.64
C SER A 289 6.56 -14.16 26.96
N THR A 290 7.79 -14.52 26.58
CA THR A 290 9.00 -13.74 26.89
C THR A 290 9.93 -13.65 25.69
N ARG A 291 10.83 -12.66 25.73
CA ARG A 291 11.90 -12.47 24.74
C ARG A 291 12.78 -13.70 24.62
N ASP A 292 13.20 -14.24 25.76
CA ASP A 292 14.13 -15.38 25.78
C ASP A 292 13.45 -16.65 25.25
N ALA A 293 12.16 -16.85 25.54
CA ALA A 293 11.41 -17.97 24.97
C ALA A 293 11.30 -17.85 23.45
N VAL A 294 10.95 -16.67 22.89
CA VAL A 294 10.82 -16.52 21.43
C VAL A 294 12.16 -16.69 20.72
N LEU A 295 13.27 -16.24 21.32
CA LEU A 295 14.61 -16.42 20.76
C LEU A 295 15.03 -17.89 20.74
N ARG A 296 14.78 -18.64 21.81
CA ARG A 296 15.01 -20.10 21.82
C ARG A 296 14.18 -20.81 20.75
N MET A 297 12.92 -20.41 20.56
CA MET A 297 12.10 -20.94 19.46
C MET A 297 12.72 -20.58 18.09
N ALA A 298 13.20 -19.35 17.92
CA ALA A 298 13.85 -18.94 16.67
C ALA A 298 15.10 -19.79 16.36
N ASP A 299 15.93 -20.08 17.36
CA ASP A 299 17.13 -20.91 17.21
C ASP A 299 16.80 -22.35 16.79
N LEU A 300 15.75 -22.94 17.37
CA LEU A 300 15.25 -24.26 16.98
C LEU A 300 14.74 -24.26 15.54
N ALA A 301 13.98 -23.24 15.16
CA ALA A 301 13.47 -23.09 13.80
C ALA A 301 14.59 -22.89 12.77
N VAL A 302 15.63 -22.10 13.08
CA VAL A 302 16.82 -21.93 12.23
C VAL A 302 17.56 -23.25 12.07
N THR A 303 17.71 -24.03 13.13
CA THR A 303 18.37 -25.34 13.09
C THR A 303 17.63 -26.31 12.16
N GLU A 304 16.31 -26.42 12.29
CA GLU A 304 15.49 -27.28 11.43
C GLU A 304 15.51 -26.81 9.97
N ALA A 305 15.38 -25.49 9.73
CA ALA A 305 15.42 -24.92 8.39
C ALA A 305 16.78 -25.15 7.70
N SER A 306 17.88 -24.98 8.45
CA SER A 306 19.24 -25.18 7.94
C SER A 306 19.52 -26.64 7.61
N ALA A 307 19.02 -27.57 8.44
CA ALA A 307 19.11 -29.01 8.17
C ALA A 307 18.34 -29.40 6.90
N ALA A 308 17.13 -28.85 6.71
CA ALA A 308 16.33 -29.08 5.52
C ALA A 308 17.00 -28.53 4.24
N GLN A 309 17.57 -27.32 4.30
CA GLN A 309 18.30 -26.73 3.17
C GLN A 309 19.59 -27.49 2.83
N GLY A 310 20.33 -27.98 3.84
CA GLY A 310 21.51 -28.82 3.64
C GLY A 310 21.17 -30.16 2.97
N PHE A 311 20.03 -30.76 3.34
CA PHE A 311 19.53 -31.97 2.70
C PHE A 311 19.18 -31.76 1.22
N VAL A 312 18.53 -30.64 0.87
CA VAL A 312 18.21 -30.30 -0.53
C VAL A 312 19.48 -30.09 -1.37
N ARG A 313 20.47 -29.35 -0.87
CA ARG A 313 21.74 -29.15 -1.59
C ARG A 313 22.53 -30.44 -1.80
N GLY A 314 22.49 -31.37 -0.84
CA GLY A 314 23.13 -32.68 -0.98
C GLY A 314 22.46 -33.58 -2.05
N LEU A 315 21.16 -33.44 -2.25
CA LEU A 315 20.42 -34.14 -3.31
C LEU A 315 20.72 -33.57 -4.70
N ASP A 316 20.88 -32.24 -4.84
CA ASP A 316 21.24 -31.61 -6.11
C ASP A 316 22.69 -31.96 -6.52
N GLN A 317 23.64 -31.95 -5.58
CA GLN A 317 25.02 -32.40 -5.86
C GLN A 317 25.11 -33.90 -6.17
N GLY A 318 24.21 -34.72 -5.60
CA GLY A 318 24.12 -36.14 -5.90
C GLY A 318 23.56 -36.46 -7.29
N LYS A 319 22.80 -35.54 -7.90
CA LYS A 319 22.33 -35.65 -9.30
C LYS A 319 23.40 -35.22 -10.30
N GLU A 320 24.12 -34.13 -10.04
CA GLU A 320 25.23 -33.70 -10.90
C GLU A 320 26.34 -34.76 -10.96
N ALA A 321 26.63 -35.45 -9.86
CA ALA A 321 27.63 -36.53 -9.83
C ALA A 321 27.19 -37.83 -10.54
N GLN A 322 25.90 -38.00 -10.86
CA GLN A 322 25.39 -39.14 -11.63
C GLN A 322 25.39 -38.90 -13.15
N ASP A 323 25.40 -37.64 -13.59
CA ASP A 323 25.50 -37.28 -15.01
C ASP A 323 26.95 -37.21 -15.54
N GLU A 324 27.97 -37.20 -14.67
CA GLU A 324 29.39 -37.25 -15.08
C GLU A 324 29.93 -38.70 -15.27
N ASN A 325 29.11 -39.72 -15.04
CA ASN A 325 29.53 -41.13 -15.14
C ASN A 325 28.64 -41.97 -16.10
N ALA A 326 27.94 -41.30 -17.04
CA ALA A 326 27.16 -41.93 -18.11
C ALA A 326 27.72 -41.58 -19.50
#